data_AF-A0A9P0TMI5-F1
#
_entry.id   AF-A0A9P0TMI5-F1
#
_cell.length_a   1.000
_cell.length_b   1.000
_cell.length_c   1.000
_cell.angle_alpha   90.00
_cell.angle_beta   90.00
_cell.angle_gamma   90.00
#
_symmetry.space_group_name_H-M   'P 1'
#
loop_
_entity.id
_entity.type
_entity.pdbx_description
1 polymer ?
#
loop_
_entity_poly.entity_id
_entity_poly.type
_entity_poly.pdbx_seq_one_letter_code
_entity_poly.pdbx_strand_id
1 'polypeptide(L)'
;MRGSTAGLGDTLATGSRARSLLLKFADEVFGSLVVAPAVVTYWRGTWSLMDFYVLPKEPVNSGIAALVFGWGVNFFLCVFQTQLSKHIRLDKGRFTYYVLSRLYTYVAALACVGVWRGVRNLLDACTEGSALTVIYITAAATLLLAALRSLRNISAAPFAVLVDAPKDFFNVPTLFRTSSKETALYILDCLFSVTVIGSLVVVVWGGLWGLIDIYLYPDDPVKSCWMSLIVGYSMVFVTFSLQAPMRWVVARLQGAPRLVIADVYHFLSFASTVNVWRAVWGFLDIYFLPDSPLLSNWSCHVVSLALLILLNCSNSILVRGVYIDAEEPAGECVIFSCHYLRHFFQKERTERRKPLDLTKKREEASVPLGTPEEKV
;
A
#
# COMPACT_ATOMS: atom_id res chain seq x y z
N MET A 1 -4.43 -0.29 -7.87
CA MET A 1 -4.77 -1.72 -7.94
C MET A 1 -6.18 -1.92 -7.42
N ARG A 2 -7.12 -2.39 -8.24
CA ARG A 2 -8.12 -3.31 -7.66
C ARG A 2 -7.29 -4.51 -7.20
N GLY A 3 -6.71 -4.45 -5.99
CA GLY A 3 -6.27 -5.66 -5.32
C GLY A 3 -7.48 -6.56 -5.43
N SER A 4 -7.38 -7.67 -6.15
CA SER A 4 -8.44 -8.33 -6.92
C SER A 4 -9.71 -8.70 -6.12
N THR A 5 -10.38 -7.79 -5.43
CA THR A 5 -11.58 -8.00 -4.63
C THR A 5 -12.77 -8.32 -5.53
N ALA A 6 -12.77 -7.80 -6.76
CA ALA A 6 -13.67 -8.20 -7.84
C ALA A 6 -13.47 -9.69 -8.19
N GLY A 7 -14.20 -10.57 -7.50
CA GLY A 7 -14.21 -12.02 -7.65
C GLY A 7 -13.62 -12.82 -6.47
N LEU A 8 -12.94 -12.17 -5.53
CA LEU A 8 -12.33 -12.82 -4.36
C LEU A 8 -13.37 -13.18 -3.30
N GLY A 9 -14.42 -12.36 -3.15
CA GLY A 9 -15.51 -12.57 -2.21
C GLY A 9 -16.39 -13.78 -2.55
N ASP A 10 -16.73 -13.96 -3.83
CA ASP A 10 -17.76 -14.91 -4.25
C ASP A 10 -17.24 -16.34 -4.44
N THR A 11 -15.95 -16.53 -4.72
CA THR A 11 -15.38 -17.88 -4.98
C THR A 11 -14.95 -18.62 -3.72
N LEU A 12 -14.80 -17.94 -2.58
CA LEU A 12 -14.55 -18.57 -1.27
C LEU A 12 -15.81 -19.20 -0.65
N ALA A 13 -16.99 -18.94 -1.19
CA ALA A 13 -18.26 -19.51 -0.74
C ALA A 13 -18.36 -21.04 -0.93
N THR A 14 -17.41 -21.66 -1.63
CA THR A 14 -17.37 -23.11 -1.88
C THR A 14 -16.58 -23.92 -0.84
N GLY A 15 -16.12 -23.31 0.27
CA GLY A 15 -15.43 -24.00 1.36
C GLY A 15 -16.04 -23.75 2.75
N SER A 16 -15.69 -24.56 3.75
CA SER A 16 -16.14 -24.36 5.13
C SER A 16 -15.85 -22.93 5.60
N ARG A 17 -16.86 -22.27 6.19
CA ARG A 17 -16.80 -20.90 6.74
C ARG A 17 -15.60 -20.74 7.70
N ALA A 18 -15.31 -21.78 8.49
CA ALA A 18 -14.17 -21.81 9.42
C ALA A 18 -12.83 -21.66 8.69
N ARG A 19 -12.64 -22.33 7.55
CA ARG A 19 -11.42 -22.22 6.74
C ARG A 19 -11.23 -20.81 6.16
N SER A 20 -12.31 -20.19 5.71
CA SER A 20 -12.26 -18.81 5.19
C SER A 20 -11.88 -17.81 6.29
N LEU A 21 -12.44 -17.97 7.49
CA LEU A 21 -12.08 -17.16 8.65
C LEU A 21 -10.63 -17.37 9.09
N LEU A 22 -10.17 -18.61 9.15
CA LEU A 22 -8.78 -18.95 9.49
C LEU A 22 -7.79 -18.33 8.49
N LEU A 23 -8.07 -18.40 7.19
CA LEU A 23 -7.22 -17.79 6.15
C LEU A 23 -7.21 -16.26 6.25
N LYS A 24 -8.34 -15.63 6.57
CA LYS A 24 -8.42 -14.18 6.81
C LYS A 24 -7.55 -13.78 7.99
N PHE A 25 -7.72 -14.46 9.12
CA PHE A 25 -6.91 -14.22 10.32
C PHE A 25 -5.41 -14.44 10.06
N ALA A 26 -5.06 -15.49 9.33
CA ALA A 26 -3.66 -15.75 8.96
C ALA A 26 -3.09 -14.66 8.03
N ASP A 27 -3.88 -14.12 7.10
CA ASP A 27 -3.47 -12.96 6.29
C ASP A 27 -3.23 -11.71 7.14
N GLU A 28 -4.12 -11.46 8.10
CA GLU A 28 -4.03 -10.32 9.01
C GLU A 28 -2.78 -10.43 9.89
N VAL A 29 -2.52 -11.61 10.47
CA VAL A 29 -1.31 -11.89 11.25
C VAL A 29 -0.04 -11.77 10.40
N PHE A 30 -0.03 -12.35 9.20
CA PHE A 30 1.12 -12.27 8.29
C PHE A 30 1.42 -10.82 7.85
N GLY A 31 0.38 -10.07 7.47
CA GLY A 31 0.50 -8.66 7.13
C GLY A 31 1.02 -7.82 8.30
N SER A 32 0.55 -8.13 9.52
CA SER A 32 0.86 -7.38 10.74
C SER A 32 2.22 -7.66 11.34
N LEU A 33 2.67 -8.92 11.35
CA LEU A 33 3.89 -9.35 12.03
C LEU A 33 5.08 -9.58 11.11
N VAL A 34 4.84 -9.74 9.80
CA VAL A 34 5.92 -10.03 8.82
C VAL A 34 6.05 -8.90 7.81
N VAL A 35 4.98 -8.59 7.07
CA VAL A 35 5.06 -7.61 5.98
C VAL A 35 5.24 -6.19 6.52
N ALA A 36 4.43 -5.76 7.49
CA ALA A 36 4.54 -4.40 8.03
C ALA A 36 5.93 -4.12 8.64
N PRO A 37 6.49 -4.97 9.53
CA PRO A 37 7.84 -4.73 10.05
C PRO A 37 8.92 -4.73 8.97
N ALA A 38 8.83 -5.62 7.97
CA ALA A 38 9.80 -5.64 6.86
C ALA A 38 9.70 -4.36 6.01
N VAL A 39 8.49 -3.87 5.71
CA VAL A 39 8.30 -2.60 5.00
C VAL A 39 8.88 -1.44 5.79
N VAL A 40 8.58 -1.34 7.09
CA VAL A 40 9.13 -0.28 7.95
C VAL A 40 10.66 -0.35 8.00
N THR A 41 11.23 -1.54 8.13
CA THR A 41 12.68 -1.76 8.15
C THR A 41 13.33 -1.27 6.86
N TYR A 42 12.73 -1.55 5.70
CA TYR A 42 13.20 -1.02 4.41
C TYR A 42 13.15 0.51 4.38
N TRP A 43 12.01 1.09 4.77
CA TRP A 43 11.78 2.52 4.76
C TRP A 43 12.77 3.25 5.66
N ARG A 44 12.93 2.80 6.91
CA ARG A 44 13.92 3.33 7.86
C ARG A 44 15.33 3.27 7.29
N GLY A 45 15.76 2.08 6.85
CA GLY A 45 17.12 1.91 6.31
C GLY A 45 17.37 2.82 5.12
N THR A 46 16.44 2.88 4.17
CA THR A 46 16.55 3.74 2.97
C THR A 46 16.57 5.22 3.32
N TRP A 47 15.69 5.65 4.21
CA TRP A 47 15.59 7.04 4.66
C TRP A 47 16.90 7.49 5.30
N SER A 48 17.40 6.71 6.26
CA SER A 48 18.66 7.02 6.95
C SER A 48 19.87 6.95 6.02
N LEU A 49 19.90 6.04 5.04
CA LEU A 49 20.95 6.06 4.01
C LEU A 49 20.92 7.37 3.20
N MET A 50 19.74 7.90 2.88
CA MET A 50 19.65 9.21 2.23
C MET A 50 20.17 10.33 3.12
N ASP A 51 19.99 10.26 4.44
CA ASP A 51 20.59 11.22 5.38
C ASP A 51 22.12 11.17 5.37
N PHE A 52 22.73 9.99 5.16
CA PHE A 52 24.18 9.86 5.07
C PHE A 52 24.76 10.30 3.71
N TYR A 53 24.05 10.06 2.60
CA TYR A 53 24.63 10.21 1.26
C TYR A 53 24.12 11.41 0.46
N VAL A 54 22.91 11.91 0.72
CA VAL A 54 22.31 12.98 -0.09
C VAL A 54 22.54 14.32 0.60
N LEU A 55 23.54 15.08 0.13
CA LEU A 55 23.85 16.43 0.62
C LEU A 55 23.82 16.54 2.18
N PRO A 56 24.57 15.70 2.91
CA PRO A 56 24.40 15.51 4.36
C PRO A 56 24.64 16.78 5.19
N LYS A 57 25.35 17.77 4.64
CA LYS A 57 25.67 19.04 5.32
C LYS A 57 24.60 20.11 5.13
N GLU A 58 23.62 19.89 4.25
CA GLU A 58 22.64 20.89 3.83
C GLU A 58 21.23 20.28 3.88
N PRO A 59 20.58 20.21 5.05
CA PRO A 59 19.35 19.42 5.24
C PRO A 59 18.18 19.86 4.36
N VAL A 60 18.05 21.17 4.10
CA VAL A 60 17.03 21.74 3.20
C VAL A 60 17.31 21.34 1.75
N ASN A 61 18.54 21.55 1.27
CA ASN A 61 18.91 21.20 -0.11
C ASN A 61 18.87 19.69 -0.34
N SER A 62 19.23 18.91 0.67
CA SER A 62 19.07 17.45 0.72
C SER A 62 17.60 17.04 0.56
N GLY A 63 16.70 17.67 1.31
CA GLY A 63 15.25 17.44 1.21
C GLY A 63 14.72 17.78 -0.19
N ILE A 64 15.10 18.94 -0.74
CA ILE A 64 14.70 19.36 -2.09
C ILE A 64 15.24 18.40 -3.15
N ALA A 65 16.50 17.99 -3.07
CA ALA A 65 17.10 17.05 -4.02
C ALA A 65 16.38 15.69 -3.99
N ALA A 66 16.09 15.17 -2.80
CA ALA A 66 15.32 13.93 -2.64
C ALA A 66 13.88 14.06 -3.17
N LEU A 67 13.24 15.22 -2.95
CA LEU A 67 11.90 15.51 -3.44
C LEU A 67 11.84 15.56 -4.97
N VAL A 68 12.75 16.33 -5.60
CA VAL A 68 12.81 16.48 -7.06
C VAL A 68 13.11 15.15 -7.73
N PHE A 69 14.06 14.39 -7.20
CA PHE A 69 14.35 13.02 -7.66
C PHE A 69 13.10 12.13 -7.53
N GLY A 70 12.48 12.11 -6.36
CA GLY A 70 11.33 11.27 -6.06
C GLY A 70 10.11 11.60 -6.93
N TRP A 71 9.77 12.88 -7.08
CA TRP A 71 8.68 13.31 -7.98
C TRP A 71 9.00 13.02 -9.43
N GLY A 72 10.22 13.32 -9.89
CA GLY A 72 10.62 13.09 -11.28
C GLY A 72 10.51 11.61 -11.67
N VAL A 73 11.02 10.71 -10.84
CA VAL A 73 10.95 9.26 -11.08
C VAL A 73 9.50 8.76 -10.98
N ASN A 74 8.76 9.09 -9.91
CA ASN A 74 7.39 8.61 -9.76
C ASN A 74 6.46 9.14 -10.88
N PHE A 75 6.64 10.39 -11.29
CA PHE A 75 5.92 10.96 -12.44
C PHE A 75 6.25 10.22 -13.74
N PHE A 76 7.54 9.99 -14.02
CA PHE A 76 7.96 9.21 -15.18
C PHE A 76 7.36 7.80 -15.18
N LEU A 77 7.45 7.08 -14.06
CA LEU A 77 6.88 5.73 -13.93
C LEU A 77 5.35 5.75 -14.10
N CYS A 78 4.67 6.78 -13.60
CA CYS A 78 3.23 6.96 -13.74
C CYS A 78 2.83 7.22 -15.20
N VAL A 79 3.50 8.12 -15.92
CA VAL A 79 3.22 8.43 -17.33
C VAL A 79 3.50 7.22 -18.23
N PHE A 80 4.59 6.49 -17.98
CA PHE A 80 4.99 5.36 -18.81
C PHE A 80 4.42 4.01 -18.35
N GLN A 81 3.54 3.98 -17.34
CA GLN A 81 2.96 2.77 -16.77
C GLN A 81 2.33 1.82 -17.81
N THR A 82 1.66 2.37 -18.82
CA THR A 82 1.01 1.60 -19.89
C THR A 82 2.05 0.95 -20.80
N GLN A 83 3.15 1.66 -21.09
CA GLN A 83 4.22 1.12 -21.92
C GLN A 83 5.03 0.07 -21.17
N LEU A 84 5.34 0.30 -19.89
CA LEU A 84 5.96 -0.71 -19.03
C LEU A 84 5.11 -1.99 -18.99
N SER A 85 3.80 -1.86 -18.80
CA SER A 85 2.86 -3.00 -18.79
C SER A 85 2.80 -3.75 -20.13
N LYS A 86 2.95 -3.06 -21.27
CA LYS A 86 2.93 -3.67 -22.61
C LYS A 86 4.24 -4.38 -22.97
N HIS A 87 5.38 -3.85 -22.52
CA HIS A 87 6.70 -4.34 -22.89
C HIS A 87 7.24 -5.37 -21.90
N ILE A 88 7.01 -5.18 -20.60
CA ILE A 88 7.50 -6.06 -19.53
C ILE A 88 6.38 -7.03 -19.16
N ARG A 89 6.27 -8.12 -19.93
CA ARG A 89 5.24 -9.15 -19.73
C ARG A 89 5.86 -10.54 -19.63
N LEU A 90 5.23 -11.41 -18.85
CA LEU A 90 5.66 -12.79 -18.64
C LEU A 90 5.70 -13.63 -19.92
N ASP A 91 4.82 -13.33 -20.89
CA ASP A 91 4.71 -14.04 -22.17
C ASP A 91 5.88 -13.72 -23.12
N LYS A 92 6.50 -12.54 -23.00
CA LYS A 92 7.67 -12.15 -23.81
C LYS A 92 8.99 -12.70 -23.30
N GLY A 93 9.09 -13.00 -22.01
CA GLY A 93 10.30 -13.56 -21.41
C GLY A 93 10.24 -13.55 -19.88
N ARG A 94 10.21 -14.74 -19.26
CA ARG A 94 10.10 -14.87 -17.80
C ARG A 94 11.26 -14.23 -17.05
N PHE A 95 12.50 -14.51 -17.48
CA PHE A 95 13.70 -13.96 -16.84
C PHE A 95 13.70 -12.42 -16.91
N THR A 96 13.50 -11.87 -18.10
CA THR A 96 13.41 -10.42 -18.33
C THR A 96 12.32 -9.77 -17.48
N TYR A 97 11.14 -10.39 -17.40
CA TYR A 97 10.05 -9.91 -16.54
C TYR A 97 10.48 -9.82 -15.08
N TYR A 98 11.06 -10.88 -14.51
CA TYR A 98 11.44 -10.88 -13.09
C TYR A 98 12.54 -9.88 -12.79
N VAL A 99 13.57 -9.78 -13.64
CA VAL A 99 14.66 -8.82 -13.44
C VAL A 99 14.14 -7.38 -13.54
N LEU A 100 13.44 -7.02 -14.62
CA LEU A 100 12.99 -5.64 -14.85
C LEU A 100 11.88 -5.22 -13.87
N SER A 101 10.99 -6.13 -13.48
CA SER A 101 9.96 -5.83 -12.48
C SER A 101 10.56 -5.55 -11.10
N ARG A 102 11.64 -6.25 -10.71
CA ARG A 102 12.32 -6.00 -9.42
C ARG A 102 13.15 -4.73 -9.45
N LEU A 103 13.82 -4.46 -10.57
CA LEU A 103 14.51 -3.19 -10.78
C LEU A 103 13.53 -2.01 -10.72
N TYR A 104 12.37 -2.14 -11.37
CA TYR A 104 11.30 -1.15 -11.30
C TYR A 104 10.83 -0.94 -9.85
N THR A 105 10.55 -2.01 -9.11
CA THR A 105 10.15 -1.91 -7.70
C THR A 105 11.23 -1.23 -6.85
N TYR A 106 12.49 -1.56 -7.05
CA TYR A 106 13.61 -0.95 -6.33
C TYR A 106 13.72 0.57 -6.59
N VAL A 107 13.73 0.97 -7.86
CA VAL A 107 13.81 2.39 -8.25
C VAL A 107 12.59 3.17 -7.77
N ALA A 108 11.39 2.59 -7.92
CA ALA A 108 10.16 3.20 -7.40
C ALA A 108 10.20 3.34 -5.87
N ALA A 109 10.75 2.36 -5.16
CA ALA A 109 10.85 2.40 -3.71
C ALA A 109 11.77 3.52 -3.22
N LEU A 110 12.95 3.65 -3.85
CA LEU A 110 13.85 4.77 -3.58
C LEU A 110 13.16 6.12 -3.85
N ALA A 111 12.46 6.24 -4.98
CA ALA A 111 11.73 7.47 -5.32
C ALA A 111 10.62 7.79 -4.31
N CYS A 112 9.84 6.78 -3.88
CA CYS A 112 8.83 6.95 -2.83
C CYS A 112 9.45 7.48 -1.53
N VAL A 113 10.49 6.84 -1.02
CA VAL A 113 11.17 7.29 0.21
C VAL A 113 11.72 8.72 0.03
N GLY A 114 12.26 9.03 -1.15
CA GLY A 114 12.77 10.37 -1.49
C GLY A 114 11.70 11.46 -1.42
N VAL A 115 10.50 11.23 -1.98
CA VAL A 115 9.37 12.17 -1.87
C VAL A 115 8.99 12.38 -0.40
N TRP A 116 8.84 11.30 0.35
CA TRP A 116 8.41 11.39 1.74
C TRP A 116 9.42 12.12 2.61
N ARG A 117 10.70 11.82 2.45
CA ARG A 117 11.79 12.54 3.11
C ARG A 117 11.83 14.00 2.72
N GLY A 118 11.73 14.29 1.42
CA GLY A 118 11.76 15.65 0.93
C GLY A 118 10.62 16.52 1.46
N VAL A 119 9.37 16.02 1.39
CA VAL A 119 8.21 16.72 1.95
C VAL A 119 8.34 16.86 3.46
N ARG A 120 8.79 15.81 4.17
CA ARG A 120 8.96 15.85 5.62
C ARG A 120 9.97 16.91 6.06
N ASN A 121 11.14 16.97 5.43
CA ASN A 121 12.17 17.96 5.76
C ASN A 121 11.66 19.39 5.54
N LEU A 122 10.89 19.63 4.48
CA LEU A 122 10.26 20.94 4.23
C LEU A 122 9.22 21.29 5.28
N LEU A 123 8.39 20.32 5.71
CA LEU A 123 7.42 20.53 6.78
C LEU A 123 8.09 20.83 8.12
N ASP A 124 9.14 20.10 8.47
CA ASP A 124 9.90 20.35 9.70
C ASP A 124 10.51 21.76 9.69
N ALA A 125 11.05 22.19 8.54
CA ALA A 125 11.53 23.56 8.35
C ALA A 125 10.44 24.63 8.49
N CYS A 126 9.19 24.34 8.09
CA CYS A 126 8.07 25.29 8.21
C CYS A 126 7.35 25.27 9.57
N THR A 127 7.45 24.18 10.33
CA THR A 127 6.69 24.00 11.58
C THR A 127 7.48 24.37 12.82
N GLU A 128 8.82 24.36 12.77
CA GLU A 128 9.72 24.70 13.88
C GLU A 128 9.39 23.97 15.20
N GLY A 129 8.80 22.77 15.12
CA GLY A 129 8.39 21.99 16.30
C GLY A 129 7.11 22.47 17.01
N SER A 130 6.40 23.46 16.49
CA SER A 130 5.14 23.94 17.06
C SER A 130 4.01 22.91 16.89
N ALA A 131 3.54 22.34 18.00
CA ALA A 131 2.43 21.39 18.01
C ALA A 131 1.17 21.96 17.36
N LEU A 132 0.86 23.24 17.63
CA LEU A 132 -0.31 23.90 17.03
C LEU A 132 -0.18 24.00 15.51
N THR A 133 1.00 24.39 15.01
CA THR A 133 1.26 24.48 13.56
C THR A 133 1.11 23.11 12.91
N VAL A 134 1.66 22.06 13.54
CA VAL A 134 1.49 20.67 13.08
C VAL A 134 0.02 20.28 13.03
N ILE A 135 -0.77 20.57 14.07
CA ILE A 135 -2.22 20.28 14.11
C ILE A 135 -2.94 20.97 12.95
N TYR A 136 -2.73 22.28 12.75
CA TYR A 136 -3.43 23.03 11.71
C TYR A 136 -3.09 22.53 10.30
N ILE A 137 -1.81 22.31 10.01
CA ILE A 137 -1.36 21.82 8.70
C ILE A 137 -1.90 20.40 8.44
N THR A 138 -1.85 19.52 9.46
CA THR A 138 -2.34 18.14 9.36
C THR A 138 -3.85 18.10 9.14
N ALA A 139 -4.60 18.93 9.89
CA ALA A 139 -6.04 19.04 9.74
C ALA A 139 -6.42 19.57 8.35
N ALA A 140 -5.75 20.63 7.88
CA ALA A 140 -5.98 21.17 6.54
C ALA A 140 -5.69 20.14 5.43
N ALA A 141 -4.57 19.42 5.52
CA ALA A 141 -4.23 18.37 4.55
C ALA A 141 -5.23 17.19 4.59
N THR A 142 -5.67 16.79 5.78
CA THR A 142 -6.68 15.73 5.97
C THR A 142 -8.02 16.13 5.36
N LEU A 143 -8.48 17.37 5.63
CA LEU A 143 -9.72 17.91 5.04
C LEU A 143 -9.64 18.02 3.53
N LEU A 144 -8.48 18.39 2.98
CA LEU A 144 -8.27 18.45 1.54
C LEU A 144 -8.30 17.06 0.90
N LEU A 145 -7.65 16.06 1.52
CA LEU A 145 -7.74 14.67 1.03
C LEU A 145 -9.18 14.15 1.06
N ALA A 146 -9.94 14.43 2.13
CA ALA A 146 -11.35 14.05 2.25
C ALA A 146 -12.21 14.75 1.19
N ALA A 147 -11.99 16.06 0.94
CA ALA A 147 -12.68 16.82 -0.10
C ALA A 147 -12.39 16.27 -1.51
N LEU A 148 -11.15 15.81 -1.74
CA LEU A 148 -10.73 15.15 -2.97
C LEU A 148 -11.14 13.67 -3.05
N ARG A 149 -11.83 13.14 -2.01
CA ARG A 149 -12.22 11.72 -1.88
C ARG A 149 -11.02 10.79 -2.07
N SER A 150 -9.92 11.10 -1.42
CA SER A 150 -8.65 10.42 -1.54
C SER A 150 -7.99 10.10 -0.18
N LEU A 151 -8.76 10.15 0.90
CA LEU A 151 -8.27 9.88 2.25
C LEU A 151 -7.74 8.45 2.40
N ARG A 152 -8.34 7.44 1.76
CA ARG A 152 -7.85 6.04 1.83
C ARG A 152 -6.40 5.87 1.36
N ASN A 153 -5.84 6.80 0.61
CA ASN A 153 -4.45 6.77 0.15
C ASN A 153 -3.42 6.89 1.28
N ILE A 154 -3.84 7.25 2.50
CA ILE A 154 -2.98 7.19 3.70
C ILE A 154 -2.78 5.76 4.24
N SER A 155 -3.41 4.75 3.64
CA SER A 155 -3.30 3.36 4.06
C SER A 155 -1.92 2.77 3.71
N ALA A 156 -1.34 2.00 4.63
CA ALA A 156 -0.14 1.20 4.38
C ALA A 156 -0.23 -0.16 5.10
N ALA A 157 0.82 -0.98 5.04
CA ALA A 157 0.91 -2.20 5.84
C ALA A 157 0.80 -1.83 7.34
N PRO A 158 -0.05 -2.47 8.15
CA PRO A 158 -0.53 -3.85 7.97
C PRO A 158 -1.88 -3.99 7.26
N PHE A 159 -2.53 -2.89 6.85
CA PHE A 159 -3.86 -2.89 6.21
C PHE A 159 -3.82 -2.86 4.68
N ALA A 160 -2.64 -2.62 4.09
CA ALA A 160 -2.40 -2.71 2.66
C ALA A 160 -1.16 -3.57 2.39
N VAL A 161 -1.38 -4.83 2.02
CA VAL A 161 -0.34 -5.78 1.63
C VAL A 161 -0.53 -6.14 0.15
N LEU A 162 0.41 -5.67 -0.67
CA LEU A 162 0.40 -5.87 -2.11
C LEU A 162 1.30 -7.04 -2.47
N VAL A 163 0.68 -8.07 -3.05
CA VAL A 163 1.39 -9.20 -3.66
C VAL A 163 1.94 -8.78 -5.01
N ASP A 164 3.14 -9.24 -5.32
CA ASP A 164 3.81 -9.05 -6.60
C ASP A 164 3.20 -9.95 -7.68
N ALA A 165 1.90 -9.79 -7.92
CA ALA A 165 1.18 -10.49 -8.94
C ALA A 165 1.51 -9.87 -10.32
N PRO A 166 1.69 -10.68 -11.37
CA PRO A 166 2.00 -10.15 -12.70
C PRO A 166 0.91 -9.28 -13.31
N LYS A 167 -0.34 -9.54 -12.92
CA LYS A 167 -1.49 -8.75 -13.35
C LYS A 167 -1.42 -7.38 -12.68
N ASP A 168 -1.51 -6.32 -13.49
CA ASP A 168 -1.52 -4.93 -13.02
C ASP A 168 -0.25 -4.49 -12.25
N PHE A 169 0.87 -5.20 -12.46
CA PHE A 169 2.13 -4.96 -11.70
C PHE A 169 2.64 -3.52 -11.82
N PHE A 170 2.54 -2.92 -13.00
CA PHE A 170 2.99 -1.55 -13.28
C PHE A 170 1.85 -0.52 -13.23
N ASN A 171 0.62 -0.93 -12.94
CA ASN A 171 -0.54 -0.04 -12.97
C ASN A 171 -0.53 0.91 -11.77
N VAL A 172 -0.55 2.22 -12.06
CA VAL A 172 -0.58 3.32 -11.10
C VAL A 172 -1.85 4.12 -11.37
N PRO A 173 -2.98 3.79 -10.69
CA PRO A 173 -4.22 4.52 -10.91
C PRO A 173 -4.03 5.99 -10.57
N THR A 174 -4.60 6.88 -11.38
CA THR A 174 -4.59 8.33 -11.16
C THR A 174 -5.97 8.79 -10.68
N LEU A 175 -6.05 10.00 -10.12
CA LEU A 175 -7.28 10.52 -9.53
C LEU A 175 -8.39 10.69 -10.56
N PHE A 176 -8.10 11.29 -11.71
CA PHE A 176 -9.09 11.57 -12.75
C PHE A 176 -9.28 10.42 -13.74
N ARG A 177 -8.39 9.42 -13.71
CA ARG A 177 -8.40 8.24 -14.59
C ARG A 177 -8.46 8.59 -16.07
N THR A 178 -7.78 9.66 -16.45
CA THR A 178 -7.78 10.13 -17.83
C THR A 178 -7.15 9.09 -18.76
N SER A 179 -7.72 8.94 -19.96
CA SER A 179 -7.19 8.04 -20.97
C SER A 179 -5.90 8.59 -21.58
N SER A 180 -4.91 7.71 -21.80
CA SER A 180 -3.69 8.04 -22.55
C SER A 180 -3.92 8.56 -23.98
N LYS A 181 -5.15 8.46 -24.52
CA LYS A 181 -5.53 9.08 -25.80
C LYS A 181 -5.56 10.61 -25.71
N GLU A 182 -5.87 11.17 -24.54
CA GLU A 182 -5.88 12.60 -24.25
C GLU A 182 -4.57 12.97 -23.55
N THR A 183 -3.47 12.98 -24.29
CA THR A 183 -2.11 13.03 -23.74
C THR A 183 -1.90 14.17 -22.73
N ALA A 184 -2.39 15.38 -23.02
CA ALA A 184 -2.21 16.52 -22.13
C ALA A 184 -2.96 16.36 -20.79
N LEU A 185 -4.22 15.93 -20.84
CA LEU A 185 -5.03 15.70 -19.64
C LEU A 185 -4.50 14.50 -18.84
N TYR A 186 -4.03 13.46 -19.52
CA TYR A 186 -3.39 12.30 -18.88
C TYR A 186 -2.11 12.68 -18.14
N ILE A 187 -1.25 13.49 -18.77
CA ILE A 187 -0.02 13.99 -18.15
C ILE A 187 -0.35 14.87 -16.94
N LEU A 188 -1.36 15.73 -17.04
CA LEU A 188 -1.78 16.59 -15.93
C LEU A 188 -2.37 15.77 -14.77
N ASP A 189 -3.15 14.73 -15.06
CA ASP A 189 -3.69 13.79 -14.07
C ASP A 189 -2.56 13.01 -13.36
N CYS A 190 -1.56 12.54 -14.11
CA CYS A 190 -0.36 11.92 -13.55
C CYS A 190 0.39 12.88 -12.63
N LEU A 191 0.60 14.12 -13.08
CA LEU A 191 1.29 15.15 -12.31
C LEU A 191 0.54 15.44 -11.00
N PHE A 192 -0.76 15.74 -11.09
CA PHE A 192 -1.60 16.04 -9.93
C PHE A 192 -1.65 14.88 -8.93
N SER A 193 -1.80 13.66 -9.43
CA SER A 193 -1.85 12.45 -8.60
C SER A 193 -0.53 12.21 -7.85
N VAL A 194 0.61 12.39 -8.51
CA VAL A 194 1.93 12.16 -7.91
C VAL A 194 2.34 13.28 -6.97
N THR A 195 2.13 14.55 -7.35
CA THR A 195 2.62 15.69 -6.57
C THR A 195 1.63 16.12 -5.51
N VAL A 196 0.36 16.41 -5.86
CA VAL A 196 -0.62 16.96 -4.93
C VAL A 196 -1.10 15.89 -3.95
N ILE A 197 -1.70 14.80 -4.45
CA ILE A 197 -2.21 13.73 -3.58
C ILE A 197 -1.05 13.07 -2.82
N GLY A 198 0.05 12.76 -3.53
CA GLY A 198 1.25 12.18 -2.92
C GLY A 198 1.78 13.01 -1.76
N SER A 199 1.91 14.34 -1.91
CA SER A 199 2.43 15.19 -0.83
C SER A 199 1.46 15.35 0.32
N LEU A 200 0.16 15.47 0.06
CA LEU A 200 -0.85 15.55 1.11
C LEU A 200 -0.85 14.31 2.01
N VAL A 201 -0.66 13.12 1.42
CA VAL A 201 -0.51 11.88 2.19
C VAL A 201 0.69 11.96 3.14
N VAL A 202 1.84 12.45 2.66
CA VAL A 202 3.04 12.63 3.51
C VAL A 202 2.78 13.61 4.64
N VAL A 203 2.11 14.74 4.35
CA VAL A 203 1.76 15.75 5.37
C VAL A 203 0.91 15.14 6.47
N VAL A 204 -0.13 14.37 6.13
CA VAL A 204 -1.01 13.74 7.12
C VAL A 204 -0.27 12.69 7.95
N TRP A 205 0.55 11.84 7.30
CA TRP A 205 1.41 10.87 7.98
C TRP A 205 2.39 11.51 8.94
N GLY A 206 3.16 12.48 8.45
CA GLY A 206 4.14 13.21 9.25
C GLY A 206 3.47 13.98 10.40
N GLY A 207 2.29 14.54 10.15
CA GLY A 207 1.48 15.22 11.14
C GLY A 207 1.16 14.35 12.35
N LEU A 208 0.51 13.21 12.12
CA LEU A 208 0.16 12.30 13.21
C LEU A 208 1.40 11.73 13.90
N TRP A 209 2.43 11.37 13.14
CA TRP A 209 3.69 10.89 13.70
C TRP A 209 4.33 11.94 14.62
N GLY A 210 4.44 13.19 14.16
CA GLY A 210 5.03 14.29 14.91
C GLY A 210 4.24 14.64 16.17
N LEU A 211 2.91 14.57 16.13
CA LEU A 211 2.09 14.76 17.34
C LEU A 211 2.35 13.67 18.37
N ILE A 212 2.54 12.42 17.94
CA ILE A 212 2.91 11.34 18.86
C ILE A 212 4.29 11.61 19.46
N ASP A 213 5.27 12.06 18.67
CA ASP A 213 6.60 12.41 19.18
C ASP A 213 6.56 13.55 20.22
N ILE A 214 5.70 14.55 20.03
CA ILE A 214 5.55 15.67 20.95
C ILE A 214 4.88 15.25 22.28
N TYR A 215 3.85 14.39 22.23
CA TYR A 215 2.99 14.13 23.39
C TYR A 215 3.22 12.78 24.09
N LEU A 216 3.67 11.75 23.38
CA LEU A 216 3.78 10.40 23.93
C LEU A 216 5.17 10.16 24.51
N TYR A 217 5.33 10.43 25.81
CA TYR A 217 6.59 10.22 26.55
C TYR A 217 7.81 10.82 25.83
N PRO A 218 7.83 12.15 25.58
CA PRO A 218 8.89 12.80 24.80
C PRO A 218 10.30 12.60 25.40
N ASP A 219 10.39 12.50 26.74
CA ASP A 219 11.67 12.35 27.45
C ASP A 219 12.12 10.89 27.61
N ASP A 220 11.29 9.91 27.21
CA ASP A 220 11.59 8.49 27.32
C ASP A 220 11.28 7.77 25.99
N PRO A 221 12.22 7.80 25.03
CA PRO A 221 11.99 7.24 23.70
C PRO A 221 11.73 5.72 23.74
N VAL A 222 12.30 5.00 24.71
CA VAL A 222 12.08 3.56 24.87
C VAL A 222 10.63 3.29 25.26
N LYS A 223 10.14 3.96 26.30
CA LYS A 223 8.74 3.83 26.74
C LYS A 223 7.78 4.33 25.68
N SER A 224 8.13 5.42 24.99
CA SER A 224 7.36 5.94 23.87
C SER A 224 7.18 4.90 22.77
N CYS A 225 8.25 4.21 22.35
CA CYS A 225 8.18 3.15 21.34
C CYS A 225 7.33 1.97 21.78
N TRP A 226 7.50 1.49 23.01
CA TRP A 226 6.69 0.40 23.57
C TRP A 226 5.20 0.77 23.66
N MET A 227 4.88 2.00 24.06
CA MET A 227 3.50 2.46 24.12
C MET A 227 2.88 2.59 22.74
N SER A 228 3.61 3.10 21.74
CA SER A 228 3.18 3.06 20.35
C SER A 228 2.97 1.62 19.85
N LEU A 229 3.82 0.67 20.24
CA LEU A 229 3.65 -0.74 19.86
C LEU A 229 2.34 -1.32 20.39
N ILE A 230 2.11 -1.17 21.70
CA ILE A 230 0.94 -1.72 22.40
C ILE A 230 -0.34 -1.09 21.86
N VAL A 231 -0.39 0.23 21.78
CA VAL A 231 -1.56 0.96 21.25
C VAL A 231 -1.78 0.59 19.78
N GLY A 232 -0.72 0.61 18.97
CA GLY A 232 -0.77 0.28 17.55
C GLY A 232 -1.37 -1.10 17.29
N TYR A 233 -0.80 -2.17 17.86
CA TYR A 233 -1.31 -3.52 17.64
C TYR A 233 -2.67 -3.79 18.30
N SER A 234 -2.99 -3.13 19.42
CA SER A 234 -4.34 -3.19 20.00
C SER A 234 -5.37 -2.59 19.04
N MET A 235 -5.07 -1.43 18.45
CA MET A 235 -5.95 -0.81 17.47
C MET A 235 -6.00 -1.61 16.15
N VAL A 236 -4.91 -2.26 15.74
CA VAL A 236 -4.92 -3.19 14.59
C VAL A 236 -5.92 -4.33 14.80
N PHE A 237 -5.86 -4.99 15.96
CA PHE A 237 -6.78 -6.06 16.32
C PHE A 237 -8.24 -5.59 16.32
N VAL A 238 -8.52 -4.44 16.94
CA VAL A 238 -9.86 -3.84 16.96
C VAL A 238 -10.32 -3.50 15.55
N THR A 239 -9.47 -2.88 14.75
CA THR A 239 -9.80 -2.42 13.39
C THR A 239 -10.13 -3.59 12.48
N PHE A 240 -9.34 -4.68 12.49
CA PHE A 240 -9.68 -5.90 11.72
C PHE A 240 -10.97 -6.56 12.22
N SER A 241 -11.18 -6.61 13.54
CA SER A 241 -12.42 -7.14 14.13
C SER A 241 -13.66 -6.36 13.69
N LEU A 242 -13.53 -5.03 13.53
CA LEU A 242 -14.59 -4.14 13.07
C LEU A 242 -14.85 -4.20 11.56
N GLN A 243 -14.03 -4.89 10.77
CA GLN A 243 -14.15 -4.89 9.31
C GLN A 243 -15.48 -5.49 8.82
N ALA A 244 -15.92 -6.60 9.42
CA ALA A 244 -17.19 -7.24 9.07
C ALA A 244 -18.42 -6.36 9.39
N PRO A 245 -18.58 -5.82 10.63
CA PRO A 245 -19.68 -4.92 10.92
C PRO A 245 -19.59 -3.62 10.11
N MET A 246 -18.40 -3.07 9.89
CA MET A 246 -18.24 -1.85 9.07
C MET A 246 -18.70 -2.07 7.63
N ARG A 247 -18.30 -3.19 7.00
CA ARG A 247 -18.79 -3.57 5.68
C ARG A 247 -20.31 -3.67 5.63
N TRP A 248 -20.93 -4.26 6.65
CA TRP A 248 -22.38 -4.40 6.75
C TRP A 248 -23.10 -3.03 6.86
N VAL A 249 -22.53 -2.09 7.61
CA VAL A 249 -23.05 -0.71 7.75
C VAL A 249 -22.91 0.03 6.43
N VAL A 250 -21.69 0.09 5.88
CA VAL A 250 -21.38 0.84 4.66
C VAL A 250 -22.15 0.31 3.45
N ALA A 251 -22.43 -0.99 3.38
CA ALA A 251 -23.26 -1.57 2.33
C ALA A 251 -24.71 -1.05 2.31
N ARG A 252 -25.22 -0.51 3.42
CA ARG A 252 -26.58 0.05 3.55
C ARG A 252 -26.65 1.56 3.36
N LEU A 253 -25.51 2.23 3.31
CA LEU A 253 -25.44 3.67 3.17
C LEU A 253 -25.18 4.06 1.72
N GLN A 254 -25.58 5.28 1.36
CA GLN A 254 -25.31 5.88 0.06
C GLN A 254 -24.87 7.34 0.25
N GLY A 255 -24.21 7.92 -0.75
CA GLY A 255 -23.80 9.33 -0.75
C GLY A 255 -22.83 9.70 0.38
N ALA A 256 -23.01 10.89 0.96
CA ALA A 256 -22.08 11.47 1.94
C ALA A 256 -21.94 10.66 3.25
N PRO A 257 -23.01 10.12 3.88
CA PRO A 257 -22.85 9.29 5.09
C PRO A 257 -21.97 8.05 4.88
N ARG A 258 -22.07 7.43 3.70
CA ARG A 258 -21.24 6.29 3.32
C ARG A 258 -19.76 6.68 3.24
N LEU A 259 -19.48 7.82 2.62
CA LEU A 259 -18.14 8.38 2.49
C LEU A 259 -17.54 8.68 3.86
N VAL A 260 -18.25 9.46 4.70
CA VAL A 260 -17.75 9.86 6.03
C VAL A 260 -17.46 8.65 6.92
N ILE A 261 -18.34 7.65 6.95
CA ILE A 261 -18.13 6.44 7.76
C ILE A 261 -16.94 5.62 7.24
N ALA A 262 -16.80 5.50 5.92
CA ALA A 262 -15.63 4.83 5.34
C ALA A 262 -14.34 5.59 5.68
N ASP A 263 -14.34 6.91 5.57
CA ASP A 263 -13.18 7.77 5.85
C ASP A 263 -12.74 7.69 7.31
N VAL A 264 -13.69 7.76 8.26
CA VAL A 264 -13.41 7.58 9.69
C VAL A 264 -12.79 6.21 9.96
N TYR A 265 -13.29 5.16 9.31
CA TYR A 265 -12.74 3.81 9.47
C TYR A 265 -11.32 3.68 8.89
N HIS A 266 -11.05 4.28 7.73
CA HIS A 266 -9.70 4.34 7.18
C HIS A 266 -8.77 5.17 8.07
N PHE A 267 -9.24 6.27 8.66
CA PHE A 267 -8.46 7.08 9.59
C PHE A 267 -8.09 6.30 10.86
N LEU A 268 -9.00 5.46 11.38
CA LEU A 268 -8.69 4.54 12.49
C LEU A 268 -7.57 3.55 12.09
N SER A 269 -7.65 2.96 10.90
CA SER A 269 -6.61 2.07 10.39
C SER A 269 -5.27 2.79 10.21
N PHE A 270 -5.30 4.05 9.78
CA PHE A 270 -4.13 4.91 9.62
C PHE A 270 -3.47 5.22 10.96
N ALA A 271 -4.24 5.63 11.98
CA ALA A 271 -3.71 5.90 13.30
C ALA A 271 -3.04 4.66 13.94
N SER A 272 -3.65 3.49 13.72
CA SER A 272 -3.06 2.20 14.10
C SER A 272 -1.73 1.96 13.38
N THR A 273 -1.71 2.22 12.07
CA THR A 273 -0.53 2.04 11.21
C THR A 273 0.63 2.91 11.63
N VAL A 274 0.40 4.21 11.87
CA VAL A 274 1.45 5.15 12.31
C VAL A 274 2.08 4.69 13.61
N ASN A 275 1.28 4.24 14.58
CA ASN A 275 1.80 3.72 15.85
C ASN A 275 2.68 2.46 15.66
N VAL A 276 2.26 1.51 14.82
CA VAL A 276 3.06 0.32 14.52
C VAL A 276 4.36 0.70 13.80
N TRP A 277 4.29 1.58 12.79
CA TRP A 277 5.45 2.02 12.04
C TRP A 277 6.45 2.74 12.94
N ARG A 278 5.96 3.67 13.75
CA ARG A 278 6.77 4.42 14.71
C ARG A 278 7.48 3.50 15.70
N ALA A 279 6.76 2.52 16.27
CA ALA A 279 7.35 1.60 17.21
C ALA A 279 8.45 0.74 16.58
N VAL A 280 8.19 0.15 15.41
CA VAL A 280 9.19 -0.69 14.72
C VAL A 280 10.40 0.15 14.31
N TRP A 281 10.18 1.34 13.77
CA TRP A 281 11.24 2.27 13.41
C TRP A 281 12.11 2.64 14.62
N GLY A 282 11.48 3.06 15.72
CA GLY A 282 12.19 3.44 16.93
C GLY A 282 12.95 2.27 17.59
N PHE A 283 12.42 1.04 17.54
CA PHE A 283 13.18 -0.12 18.01
C PHE A 283 14.40 -0.43 17.15
N LEU A 284 14.35 -0.19 15.83
CA LEU A 284 15.53 -0.30 14.98
C LEU A 284 16.56 0.78 15.35
N ASP A 285 16.12 1.99 15.68
CA ASP A 285 17.01 3.08 16.12
C ASP A 285 17.66 2.79 17.49
N ILE A 286 16.90 2.24 18.43
CA ILE A 286 17.36 2.01 19.81
C ILE A 286 18.20 0.73 19.92
N TYR A 287 17.78 -0.37 19.28
CA TYR A 287 18.31 -1.71 19.56
C TYR A 287 19.09 -2.34 18.40
N PHE A 288 18.89 -1.93 17.15
CA PHE A 288 19.49 -2.63 16.01
C PHE A 288 20.80 -1.98 15.55
N LEU A 289 21.91 -2.53 16.06
CA LEU A 289 23.28 -2.10 15.74
C LEU A 289 23.50 -0.58 15.96
N PRO A 290 23.17 -0.02 17.14
CA PRO A 290 23.20 1.42 17.39
C PRO A 290 24.60 2.02 17.20
N ASP A 291 25.65 1.28 17.54
CA ASP A 291 27.05 1.74 17.44
C ASP A 291 27.58 1.74 15.98
N SER A 292 26.84 1.18 15.03
CA SER A 292 27.26 1.05 13.63
C SER A 292 26.13 1.42 12.66
N PRO A 293 25.74 2.72 12.61
CA PRO A 293 24.53 3.15 11.90
C PRO A 293 24.58 2.85 10.39
N LEU A 294 25.74 2.91 9.75
CA LEU A 294 25.87 2.52 8.33
C LEU A 294 25.58 1.03 8.10
N LEU A 295 26.10 0.15 8.96
CA LEU A 295 25.86 -1.29 8.87
C LEU A 295 24.39 -1.60 9.19
N SER A 296 23.85 -0.97 10.24
CA SER A 296 22.42 -1.02 10.59
C SER A 296 21.55 -0.68 9.38
N ASN A 297 21.79 0.48 8.76
CA ASN A 297 20.95 0.99 7.67
C ASN A 297 21.07 0.18 6.38
N TRP A 298 22.28 -0.21 5.98
CA TRP A 298 22.47 -1.09 4.81
C TRP A 298 21.86 -2.47 5.03
N SER A 299 22.01 -3.05 6.23
CA SER A 299 21.39 -4.33 6.58
C SER A 299 19.87 -4.22 6.52
N CYS A 300 19.30 -3.20 7.15
CA CYS A 300 17.86 -2.91 7.10
C CYS A 300 17.38 -2.78 5.65
N HIS A 301 18.03 -1.97 4.83
CA HIS A 301 17.67 -1.76 3.43
C HIS A 301 17.73 -3.05 2.59
N VAL A 302 18.87 -3.76 2.60
CA VAL A 302 19.10 -4.92 1.72
C VAL A 302 18.32 -6.14 2.19
N VAL A 303 18.37 -6.47 3.47
CA VAL A 303 17.75 -7.70 4.01
C VAL A 303 16.23 -7.61 3.94
N SER A 304 15.63 -6.48 4.29
CA SER A 304 14.17 -6.33 4.21
C SER A 304 13.66 -6.35 2.77
N LEU A 305 14.39 -5.73 1.82
CA LEU A 305 14.04 -5.77 0.41
C LEU A 305 14.11 -7.20 -0.14
N ALA A 306 15.20 -7.92 0.16
CA ALA A 306 15.37 -9.31 -0.25
C ALA A 306 14.25 -10.18 0.34
N LEU A 307 13.94 -10.03 1.63
CA LEU A 307 12.86 -10.74 2.29
C LEU A 307 11.51 -10.48 1.62
N LEU A 308 11.17 -9.22 1.35
CA LEU A 308 9.90 -8.86 0.70
C LEU A 308 9.83 -9.36 -0.74
N ILE A 309 10.94 -9.39 -1.49
CA ILE A 309 11.00 -9.99 -2.82
C ILE A 309 10.77 -11.51 -2.75
N LEU A 310 11.44 -12.20 -1.81
CA LEU A 310 11.29 -13.65 -1.61
C LEU A 310 9.87 -14.02 -1.19
N LEU A 311 9.24 -13.19 -0.34
CA LEU A 311 7.85 -13.34 0.06
C LEU A 311 6.86 -12.90 -1.03
N ASN A 312 7.31 -12.35 -2.16
CA ASN A 312 6.48 -11.83 -3.24
C ASN A 312 5.54 -10.69 -2.78
N CYS A 313 6.04 -9.81 -1.90
CA CYS A 313 5.35 -8.67 -1.29
C CYS A 313 6.10 -7.33 -1.50
N SER A 314 7.11 -7.27 -2.37
CA SER A 314 7.96 -6.07 -2.53
C SER A 314 7.20 -4.81 -2.98
N ASN A 315 6.07 -4.96 -3.68
CA ASN A 315 5.18 -3.84 -4.00
C ASN A 315 4.50 -3.22 -2.78
N SER A 316 4.47 -3.90 -1.63
CA SER A 316 3.95 -3.33 -0.36
C SER A 316 4.82 -2.19 0.17
N ILE A 317 6.06 -2.06 -0.31
CA ILE A 317 6.95 -0.94 0.01
C ILE A 317 6.42 0.37 -0.60
N LEU A 318 5.64 0.29 -1.67
CA LEU A 318 5.42 1.41 -2.56
C LEU A 318 4.10 2.11 -2.27
N VAL A 319 4.14 3.43 -2.29
CA VAL A 319 2.96 4.27 -2.27
C VAL A 319 2.56 4.51 -3.72
N ARG A 320 1.54 3.78 -4.20
CA ARG A 320 1.18 3.76 -5.62
C ARG A 320 -0.26 4.16 -5.88
N GLY A 321 -0.36 5.19 -6.70
CA GLY A 321 -1.59 5.64 -7.32
C GLY A 321 -2.56 6.27 -6.34
N VAL A 322 -3.73 6.61 -6.86
CA VAL A 322 -4.80 7.28 -6.15
C VAL A 322 -6.05 6.41 -6.18
N TYR A 323 -6.54 6.09 -5.00
CA TYR A 323 -7.80 5.40 -4.75
C TYR A 323 -8.87 6.44 -4.41
N ILE A 324 -10.06 6.24 -4.96
CA ILE A 324 -11.21 7.11 -4.73
C ILE A 324 -12.06 6.51 -3.62
N ASP A 325 -12.36 7.31 -2.60
CA ASP A 325 -13.09 6.86 -1.43
C ASP A 325 -14.56 6.53 -1.76
N ALA A 326 -15.06 5.51 -1.07
CA ALA A 326 -16.43 4.98 -1.18
C ALA A 326 -16.88 4.57 -2.60
N GLU A 327 -15.94 4.31 -3.50
CA GLU A 327 -16.25 3.94 -4.88
C GLU A 327 -16.73 2.48 -5.02
N GLU A 328 -16.08 1.53 -4.35
CA GLU A 328 -16.40 0.11 -4.54
C GLU A 328 -17.76 -0.27 -3.91
N PRO A 329 -18.65 -0.97 -4.64
CA PRO A 329 -20.02 -1.26 -4.21
C PRO A 329 -20.10 -2.23 -3.03
N ALA A 330 -21.29 -2.40 -2.46
CA ALA A 330 -21.61 -3.42 -1.45
C ALA A 330 -20.69 -3.43 -0.20
N GLY A 331 -20.19 -2.25 0.19
CA GLY A 331 -19.30 -2.10 1.35
C GLY A 331 -17.88 -2.61 1.11
N GLU A 332 -17.49 -2.95 -0.12
CA GLU A 332 -16.12 -3.38 -0.45
C GLU A 332 -15.08 -2.27 -0.22
N CYS A 333 -15.50 -1.00 -0.21
CA CYS A 333 -14.61 0.14 -0.04
C CYS A 333 -13.92 0.20 1.35
N VAL A 334 -14.43 -0.52 2.36
CA VAL A 334 -13.81 -0.64 3.69
C VAL A 334 -13.06 -1.96 3.91
N ILE A 335 -12.91 -2.77 2.87
CA ILE A 335 -12.12 -3.99 2.96
C ILE A 335 -10.64 -3.65 2.76
N PHE A 336 -9.83 -4.06 3.72
CA PHE A 336 -8.38 -3.91 3.66
C PHE A 336 -7.77 -4.92 2.69
N SER A 337 -6.78 -4.45 1.93
CA SER A 337 -6.09 -5.24 0.91
C SER A 337 -5.04 -6.14 1.55
N CYS A 338 -5.45 -7.07 2.41
CA CYS A 338 -4.59 -8.05 3.08
C CYS A 338 -5.02 -9.45 2.69
N HIS A 339 -4.64 -9.88 1.49
CA HIS A 339 -5.15 -11.12 0.88
C HIS A 339 -4.02 -12.08 0.46
N TYR A 340 -2.90 -12.07 1.17
CA TYR A 340 -1.68 -12.80 0.78
C TYR A 340 -1.91 -14.31 0.53
N LEU A 341 -2.20 -15.07 1.58
CA LEU A 341 -2.49 -16.50 1.55
C LEU A 341 -3.74 -16.76 0.71
N ARG A 342 -4.79 -15.96 0.87
CA ARG A 342 -6.02 -16.10 0.07
C ARG A 342 -5.74 -16.05 -1.43
N HIS A 343 -4.86 -15.15 -1.86
CA HIS A 343 -4.44 -15.04 -3.26
C HIS A 343 -3.73 -16.30 -3.76
N PHE A 344 -2.77 -16.84 -3.00
CA PHE A 344 -2.05 -18.06 -3.40
C PHE A 344 -2.96 -19.30 -3.42
N PHE A 345 -3.80 -19.48 -2.40
CA PHE A 345 -4.75 -20.60 -2.35
C PHE A 345 -5.78 -20.55 -3.48
N GLN A 346 -6.26 -19.36 -3.84
CA GLN A 346 -7.17 -19.21 -4.99
C GLN A 346 -6.48 -19.50 -6.30
N LYS A 347 -5.27 -18.96 -6.50
CA LYS A 347 -4.47 -19.25 -7.69
C LYS A 347 -4.28 -20.76 -7.87
N GLU A 348 -3.90 -21.46 -6.80
CA GLU A 348 -3.73 -22.91 -6.82
C GLU A 348 -5.04 -23.64 -7.16
N ARG A 349 -6.17 -23.25 -6.55
CA ARG A 349 -7.49 -23.84 -6.88
C ARG A 349 -7.87 -23.64 -8.34
N THR A 350 -7.63 -22.45 -8.89
CA THR A 350 -7.94 -22.15 -10.29
C THR A 350 -7.04 -22.96 -11.22
N GLU A 351 -5.75 -23.07 -10.94
CA GLU A 351 -4.83 -23.91 -11.72
C GLU A 351 -5.20 -25.40 -11.68
N ARG A 352 -5.65 -25.91 -10.52
CA ARG A 352 -6.14 -27.30 -10.40
C ARG A 352 -7.45 -27.55 -11.15
N ARG A 353 -8.35 -26.56 -11.25
CA ARG A 353 -9.64 -26.67 -11.95
C ARG A 353 -9.53 -26.54 -13.48
N LYS A 354 -8.58 -25.75 -13.99
CA LYS A 354 -8.35 -25.58 -15.44
C LYS A 354 -8.29 -26.90 -16.23
N PRO A 355 -7.50 -27.92 -15.84
CA PRO A 355 -7.47 -29.18 -16.58
C PRO A 355 -8.81 -29.93 -16.51
N LEU A 356 -9.50 -29.94 -15.36
CA LEU A 356 -10.83 -30.56 -15.21
C LEU A 356 -11.87 -29.90 -16.13
N ASP A 357 -11.89 -28.57 -16.21
CA ASP A 357 -12.80 -27.84 -17.10
C ASP A 357 -12.48 -28.07 -18.58
N LEU A 358 -11.19 -28.20 -18.94
CA LEU A 358 -10.76 -28.53 -20.30
C LEU A 358 -11.16 -29.95 -20.69
N THR A 359 -11.01 -30.92 -19.78
CA THR A 359 -11.45 -32.31 -19.99
C THR A 359 -12.96 -32.36 -20.17
N LYS A 360 -13.72 -31.69 -19.31
CA LYS A 360 -15.18 -31.62 -19.40
C LYS A 360 -15.67 -30.98 -20.69
N LYS A 361 -15.06 -29.87 -21.12
CA LYS A 361 -15.36 -29.24 -22.42
C LYS A 361 -15.02 -30.15 -23.60
N ARG A 362 -13.96 -30.94 -23.51
CA ARG A 362 -13.59 -31.91 -24.54
C ARG A 362 -14.60 -33.06 -24.60
N GLU A 363 -15.07 -33.54 -23.45
CA GLU A 363 -16.12 -34.55 -23.36
C GLU A 363 -17.44 -34.03 -23.93
N GLU A 364 -17.88 -32.84 -23.54
CA GLU A 364 -19.08 -32.18 -24.08
C GLU A 364 -19.01 -31.94 -25.60
N ALA A 365 -17.83 -31.59 -26.13
CA ALA A 365 -17.61 -31.43 -27.58
C ALA A 365 -17.52 -32.77 -28.33
N SER A 366 -17.33 -33.89 -27.62
CA SER A 366 -17.25 -35.23 -28.21
C SER A 366 -18.58 -36.00 -28.18
N VAL A 367 -19.62 -35.44 -27.55
CA VAL A 367 -20.98 -36.00 -27.59
C VAL A 367 -21.57 -35.77 -28.99
N PRO A 368 -21.98 -36.82 -29.73
CA PRO A 368 -22.59 -36.67 -31.04
C PRO A 368 -23.87 -35.84 -30.94
N LEU A 369 -24.05 -34.86 -31.84
CA LEU A 369 -25.33 -34.18 -32.03
C LEU A 369 -26.40 -35.25 -32.29
N GLY A 370 -27.32 -35.42 -31.34
CA GLY A 370 -28.49 -36.28 -31.49
C GLY A 370 -29.25 -35.90 -32.76
N THR A 371 -29.51 -36.89 -33.60
CA THR A 371 -30.32 -36.77 -34.81
C THR A 371 -31.67 -36.13 -34.47
N PRO A 372 -32.13 -35.11 -35.22
CA PRO A 372 -33.41 -34.47 -34.95
C PRO A 372 -34.54 -35.49 -35.12
N GLU A 373 -35.35 -35.67 -34.08
CA GLU A 373 -36.58 -36.45 -34.15
C GLU A 373 -37.52 -35.80 -35.17
N GLU A 374 -37.75 -36.51 -36.28
CA GLU A 374 -38.81 -36.23 -37.24
C GLU A 374 -40.17 -36.39 -36.53
N LYS A 375 -40.86 -35.27 -36.31
CA LYS A 375 -42.26 -35.29 -35.92
C LYS A 375 -43.10 -35.57 -37.18
N VAL A 376 -43.66 -36.77 -37.24
CA VAL A 376 -44.77 -37.15 -38.14
C VAL A 376 -46.09 -36.72 -37.52
#